data_AF-A0AAJ5BCX6-F1
#
_entry.id   AF-A0AAJ5BCX6-F1
#
_cell.length_a   1.000
_cell.length_b   1.000
_cell.length_c   1.000
_cell.angle_alpha   90.00
_cell.angle_beta   90.00
_cell.angle_gamma   90.00
#
_symmetry.space_group_name_H-M   'P 1'
#
loop_
_entity.id
_entity.type
_entity.pdbx_description
1 polymer ?
#
loop_
_entity_poly.entity_id
_entity_poly.type
_entity_poly.pdbx_seq_one_letter_code
_entity_poly.pdbx_strand_id
1 'polypeptide(L)' 'MTAEELNNIAENALNDQYKKIINQLKECAIKGKNSCLITNLPISISKKLKQKGFIIIPVYKYKYFLFKKKKIKYYLIQF' A
#
# COMPACT_ATOMS: atom_id res chain seq x y z
N MET A 1 25.22 -4.10 16.26
CA MET A 1 24.19 -4.39 15.24
C MET A 1 24.85 -5.10 14.09
N THR A 2 24.54 -6.38 13.90
CA THR A 2 25.04 -7.15 12.75
C THR A 2 24.13 -6.93 11.53
N ALA A 3 24.64 -7.24 10.33
CA ALA A 3 23.84 -7.18 9.10
C ALA A 3 22.59 -8.09 9.17
N GLU A 4 22.67 -9.20 9.91
CA GLU A 4 21.55 -10.13 10.13
C GLU A 4 20.46 -9.53 11.00
N GLU A 5 20.82 -8.83 12.08
CA GLU A 5 19.85 -8.14 12.95
C GLU A 5 19.09 -7.05 12.16
N LEU A 6 19.80 -6.29 11.32
CA LEU A 6 19.19 -5.27 10.46
C LEU A 6 18.22 -5.87 9.42
N ASN A 7 18.60 -7.00 8.82
CA ASN A 7 17.72 -7.70 7.88
C ASN A 7 16.45 -8.22 8.57
N ASN A 8 16.56 -8.81 9.75
CA ASN A 8 15.42 -9.28 10.52
C ASN A 8 14.46 -8.14 10.87
N ILE A 9 14.98 -6.97 11.25
CA ILE A 9 14.17 -5.78 11.53
C ILE A 9 13.44 -5.30 10.26
N ALA A 10 14.14 -5.27 9.12
CA ALA A 10 13.57 -4.85 7.84
C ALA A 10 12.46 -5.81 7.35
N GLU A 11 12.67 -7.12 7.47
CA GLU A 11 11.68 -8.13 7.09
C GLU A 11 10.42 -8.04 7.96
N ASN A 12 10.59 -7.91 9.28
CA ASN A 12 9.48 -7.76 10.21
C ASN A 12 8.65 -6.50 9.91
N ALA A 13 9.32 -5.37 9.68
CA ALA A 13 8.65 -4.12 9.33
C ALA A 13 7.86 -4.23 8.01
N LEU A 14 8.40 -4.91 7.00
CA LEU A 14 7.70 -5.18 5.74
C LEU A 14 6.49 -6.10 5.93
N ASN A 15 6.61 -7.11 6.79
CA ASN A 15 5.53 -8.04 7.07
C ASN A 15 4.34 -7.34 7.77
N ASP A 16 4.62 -6.45 8.71
CA ASP A 16 3.59 -5.68 9.40
C ASP A 16 2.88 -4.70 8.45
N GLN A 17 3.63 -4.04 7.56
CA GLN A 17 3.04 -3.21 6.51
C GLN A 17 2.14 -4.04 5.57
N TYR A 18 2.59 -5.23 5.20
CA TYR A 18 1.81 -6.15 4.37
C TYR A 18 0.49 -6.56 5.05
N LYS A 19 0.54 -6.95 6.33
CA LYS A 19 -0.66 -7.29 7.11
C LYS A 19 -1.64 -6.13 7.18
N LYS A 20 -1.16 -4.89 7.43
CA LYS A 20 -2.00 -3.69 7.44
C LYS A 20 -2.70 -3.46 6.11
N ILE A 21 -1.97 -3.57 4.99
CA ILE A 21 -2.53 -3.41 3.64
C ILE A 21 -3.59 -4.47 3.36
N ILE A 22 -3.33 -5.75 3.69
CA ILE A 22 -4.32 -6.82 3.50
C ILE A 22 -5.56 -6.60 4.35
N ASN A 23 -5.42 -6.15 5.60
CA ASN A 23 -6.59 -5.84 6.44
C ASN A 23 -7.42 -4.70 5.86
N GLN A 24 -6.77 -3.63 5.36
CA GLN A 24 -7.49 -2.55 4.66
C GLN A 24 -8.23 -3.06 3.41
N LEU A 25 -7.61 -3.94 2.63
CA LEU A 25 -8.26 -4.55 1.47
C LEU A 25 -9.45 -5.41 1.87
N LYS A 26 -9.33 -6.22 2.93
CA LYS A 26 -10.43 -7.01 3.49
C LYS A 26 -11.58 -6.13 3.98
N GLU A 27 -11.30 -5.04 4.70
CA GLU A 27 -12.33 -4.10 5.13
C GLU A 27 -13.02 -3.41 3.94
N CYS A 28 -12.25 -3.06 2.90
CA CYS A 28 -12.79 -2.55 1.65
C CYS A 28 -13.73 -3.58 0.98
N ALA A 29 -13.34 -4.87 0.95
CA ALA A 29 -14.14 -5.96 0.40
C ALA A 29 -15.43 -6.22 1.19
N ILE A 30 -15.36 -6.22 2.53
CA ILE A 30 -16.53 -6.38 3.42
C ILE A 30 -17.56 -5.26 3.18
N LYS A 31 -17.09 -4.06 2.82
CA LYS A 31 -17.94 -2.91 2.47
C LYS A 31 -18.50 -2.98 1.03
N GLY A 32 -18.32 -4.10 0.32
CA GLY A 32 -18.80 -4.31 -1.05
C GLY A 32 -18.03 -3.51 -2.10
N LYS A 33 -16.82 -3.02 -1.79
CA LYS A 33 -15.98 -2.31 -2.77
C LYS A 33 -15.07 -3.31 -3.46
N ASN A 34 -14.89 -3.15 -4.76
CA ASN A 34 -13.96 -3.97 -5.56
C ASN A 34 -12.58 -3.30 -5.68
N SER A 35 -12.37 -2.18 -4.98
CA SER A 35 -11.11 -1.46 -5.01
C SER A 35 -10.86 -0.66 -3.73
N CYS A 36 -9.59 -0.44 -3.42
CA CYS A 36 -9.14 0.31 -2.26
C CYS A 36 -7.98 1.24 -2.64
N LEU A 37 -7.96 2.46 -2.10
CA LEU A 37 -6.92 3.46 -2.35
C LEU A 37 -5.90 3.48 -1.20
N ILE A 38 -4.63 3.29 -1.52
CA ILE A 38 -3.52 3.24 -0.57
C ILE A 38 -2.44 4.25 -0.97
N THR A 39 -1.96 5.08 -0.04
CA THR A 39 -0.92 6.11 -0.31
C THR A 39 0.49 5.54 -0.28
N ASN A 40 0.79 4.70 0.71
CA ASN A 40 2.13 4.17 0.96
C ASN A 40 2.17 2.68 0.63
N LEU A 41 2.43 2.36 -0.64
CA LEU A 41 2.62 0.99 -1.10
C LEU A 41 4.11 0.74 -1.43
N PRO A 42 4.84 -0.01 -0.60
CA PRO A 42 6.20 -0.43 -0.90
C PRO A 42 6.28 -1.27 -2.18
N ILE A 43 7.39 -1.13 -2.92
CA ILE A 43 7.59 -1.82 -4.20
C ILE A 43 7.58 -3.35 -4.02
N SER A 44 8.21 -3.84 -2.94
CA SER A 44 8.21 -5.26 -2.56
C SER A 44 6.81 -5.82 -2.37
N ILE A 45 5.95 -5.06 -1.66
CA ILE A 45 4.55 -5.43 -1.43
C ILE A 45 3.74 -5.34 -2.74
N SER A 46 3.95 -4.29 -3.54
CA SER A 46 3.29 -4.16 -4.85
C SER A 46 3.59 -5.35 -5.76
N LYS A 47 4.84 -5.81 -5.81
CA LYS A 47 5.24 -6.98 -6.59
C LYS A 47 4.53 -8.25 -6.08
N LYS A 48 4.49 -8.45 -4.76
CA LYS A 48 3.82 -9.58 -4.12
C LYS A 48 2.30 -9.58 -4.38
N LEU A 49 1.65 -8.42 -4.36
CA LEU A 49 0.22 -8.29 -4.66
C LEU A 49 -0.07 -8.57 -6.14
N LYS A 50 0.75 -8.08 -7.07
CA LYS A 50 0.61 -8.42 -8.50
C LYS A 50 0.74 -9.93 -8.76
N GLN A 51 1.68 -10.60 -8.09
CA GLN A 51 1.83 -12.06 -8.17
C GLN A 51 0.59 -12.82 -7.67
N LYS A 52 -0.18 -12.22 -6.75
CA LYS A 52 -1.43 -12.79 -6.23
C LYS A 52 -2.66 -12.44 -7.08
N GLY A 53 -2.50 -11.75 -8.21
CA GLY A 53 -3.59 -11.39 -9.12
C GLY A 53 -4.24 -10.03 -8.88
N PHE A 54 -3.75 -9.23 -7.91
CA PHE A 54 -4.29 -7.89 -7.67
C PHE A 54 -3.86 -6.93 -8.78
N ILE A 55 -4.79 -6.11 -9.26
CA ILE A 55 -4.52 -5.03 -10.22
C ILE A 55 -4.13 -3.78 -9.44
N ILE A 56 -2.98 -3.18 -9.76
CA ILE A 56 -2.47 -1.99 -9.05
C ILE A 56 -2.30 -0.86 -10.05
N ILE A 57 -3.10 0.19 -9.90
CA ILE A 57 -3.12 1.36 -10.76
C ILE A 57 -2.62 2.57 -9.97
N PRO A 58 -1.54 3.26 -10.40
CA PRO A 58 -1.12 4.49 -9.77
C PRO A 58 -2.11 5.63 -10.11
N VAL A 59 -2.63 6.30 -9.08
CA VAL A 59 -3.57 7.41 -9.22
C VAL A 59 -3.00 8.63 -8.51
N TYR A 60 -3.10 9.80 -9.12
CA TYR A 60 -2.67 11.04 -8.49
C TYR A 60 -3.90 11.85 -8.09
N LYS A 61 -3.97 12.27 -6.83
CA LYS A 61 -5.01 13.20 -6.35
C LYS A 61 -4.36 14.48 -5.84
N TYR A 62 -5.00 15.60 -6.13
CA TYR A 62 -4.57 16.89 -5.60
C TYR A 62 -5.26 17.12 -4.26
N LYS A 63 -4.46 17.38 -3.22
CA LYS A 63 -4.95 17.87 -1.94
C LYS A 63 -4.70 19.37 -1.86
N TYR A 64 -5.75 20.12 -1.56
CA TYR A 64 -5.70 21.55 -1.33
C TYR A 64 -5.43 21.80 0.14
N PHE A 65 -4.37 22.54 0.46
CA PHE A 65 -4.07 22.97 1.81
C PHE A 65 -3.66 24.43 1.78
N LEU A 66 -4.44 25.32 2.41
CA LEU A 66 -4.19 26.77 2.55
C LEU A 66 -3.51 27.38 1.30
N PHE A 67 -4.27 27.42 0.19
CA PHE A 67 -3.88 27.96 -1.12
C PHE A 67 -2.75 27.24 -1.88
N LYS A 68 -2.16 26.17 -1.34
CA LYS A 68 -1.17 25.34 -2.04
C LYS A 68 -1.80 24.03 -2.54
N LYS A 69 -1.63 23.76 -3.84
CA LYS A 69 -1.99 22.46 -4.46
C LYS A 69 -0.84 21.48 -4.25
N LYS A 70 -1.06 20.38 -3.52
CA LYS A 70 -0.08 19.29 -3.39
C LYS A 70 -0.57 18.05 -4.13
N LYS A 71 0.22 17.56 -5.09
CA LYS A 71 -0.04 16.30 -5.78
C LYS A 71 0.38 15.15 -4.85
N ILE A 72 -0.55 14.27 -4.51
CA ILE A 72 -0.30 13.07 -3.69
C ILE A 72 -0.49 11.85 -4.58
N LYS A 73 0.49 10.94 -4.54
CA LYS A 73 0.43 9.65 -5.22
C LYS A 73 -0.35 8.65 -4.37
N TYR A 74 -1.30 7.99 -5.00
CA TYR A 74 -2.07 6.88 -4.47
C TYR A 74 -1.89 5.67 -5.38
N TYR A 75 -2.21 4.50 -4.85
CA TYR A 75 -2.29 3.23 -5.55
C TYR A 75 -3.69 2.69 -5.36
N LEU A 76 -4.43 2.59 -6.45
CA LEU A 76 -5.72 1.93 -6.48
C LEU A 76 -5.46 0.45 -6.69
N ILE A 77 -5.87 -0.35 -5.71
CA ILE A 77 -5.72 -1.81 -5.72
C ILE A 77 -7.10 -2.41 -5.96
N GLN A 78 -7.26 -3.16 -7.05
CA GLN A 78 -8.49 -3.91 -7.37
C GLN A 78 -8.28 -5.39 -7.08
N PHE A 79 -9.35 -6.05 -6.62
CA PHE A 79 -9.39 -7.45 -6.25
C PHE A 79 -10.71 -8.09 -6.69
#